data_AF-A0A661Y4M2-F1
#
_entry.id   AF-A0A661Y4M2-F1
#
_cell.length_a   1.000
_cell.length_b   1.000
_cell.length_c   1.000
_cell.angle_alpha   90.00
_cell.angle_beta   90.00
_cell.angle_gamma   90.00
#
_symmetry.space_group_name_H-M   'P 1'
#
loop_
_entity.id
_entity.type
_entity.pdbx_description
1 polymer ?
#
loop_
_entity_poly.entity_id
_entity_poly.type
_entity_poly.pdbx_seq_one_letter_code
_entity_poly.pdbx_strand_id
1 'polypeptide(L)'
;QDLAKFGQAGPKHGSAPDGGSTDFLHLFVGIEKAMESCTVCDPWSAHEALRLGLLTEVVPALKIKGEYINNPMVRTDTWISKKTGEIIYGLPKKGERLAKGKELFKSGEVDLTRLDQAVEKMCTKLMMTFPNCLSKTINSIRKKKLEHWDANKESNRDWLALNMMTEAKAGFKAFNDGPKGNKEVDFVKMRQMLAQGLEWNEEMHRAISPQYQNTEV
;
A
#
# COMPACT_ATOMS: atom_id res chain seq x y z
N GLN A 1 11.70 6.68 3.71
CA GLN A 1 12.49 6.86 2.47
C GLN A 1 11.54 6.98 1.27
N ASP A 2 11.96 7.62 0.18
CA ASP A 2 11.10 8.10 -0.91
C ASP A 2 10.81 7.10 -2.07
N LEU A 3 11.52 5.98 -2.10
CA LEU A 3 11.29 4.83 -2.98
C LEU A 3 10.17 3.91 -2.48
N ALA A 4 9.68 4.13 -1.24
CA ALA A 4 8.62 3.35 -0.65
C ALA A 4 7.29 3.53 -1.39
N LYS A 5 6.49 2.47 -1.38
CA LYS A 5 5.13 2.45 -1.92
C LYS A 5 4.15 2.14 -0.79
N PHE A 6 3.01 2.83 -0.80
CA PHE A 6 1.98 2.73 0.23
C PHE A 6 0.65 2.40 -0.43
N GLY A 7 -0.10 1.44 0.09
CA GLY A 7 -1.39 1.07 -0.45
C GLY A 7 -1.97 -0.14 0.28
N GLN A 8 -3.24 -0.42 0.05
CA GLN A 8 -3.87 -1.65 0.49
C GLN A 8 -3.64 -2.76 -0.52
N ALA A 9 -3.68 -3.99 -0.07
CA ALA A 9 -3.53 -5.18 -0.91
C ALA A 9 -4.72 -6.15 -0.80
N GLY A 10 -5.64 -5.90 0.15
CA GLY A 10 -6.65 -6.85 0.59
C GLY A 10 -7.52 -7.37 -0.55
N PRO A 11 -8.42 -6.56 -1.14
CA PRO A 11 -9.38 -7.05 -2.13
C PRO A 11 -8.74 -7.74 -3.34
N LYS A 12 -7.53 -7.32 -3.69
CA LYS A 12 -6.76 -7.89 -4.79
C LYS A 12 -6.22 -9.30 -4.50
N HIS A 13 -6.06 -9.66 -3.24
CA HIS A 13 -5.50 -10.94 -2.81
C HIS A 13 -6.45 -11.72 -1.88
N GLY A 14 -7.75 -11.44 -1.94
CA GLY A 14 -8.77 -12.20 -1.21
C GLY A 14 -8.89 -11.82 0.27
N SER A 15 -8.56 -10.59 0.64
CA SER A 15 -8.75 -10.06 2.00
C SER A 15 -9.46 -8.70 1.96
N ALA A 16 -9.66 -8.08 3.12
CA ALA A 16 -10.18 -6.73 3.27
C ALA A 16 -9.17 -5.89 4.07
N PRO A 17 -9.16 -4.55 3.92
CA PRO A 17 -8.25 -3.69 4.65
C PRO A 17 -8.73 -3.46 6.11
N ASP A 18 -8.91 -4.57 6.84
CA ASP A 18 -9.34 -4.61 8.24
C ASP A 18 -8.23 -4.15 9.19
N GLY A 19 -8.59 -3.96 10.47
CA GLY A 19 -7.65 -3.58 11.51
C GLY A 19 -7.25 -2.09 11.48
N GLY A 20 -8.07 -1.27 10.83
CA GLY A 20 -8.00 0.18 10.95
C GLY A 20 -8.08 0.97 9.65
N SER A 21 -7.81 0.35 8.49
CA SER A 21 -7.77 1.11 7.23
C SER A 21 -9.18 1.48 6.77
N THR A 22 -10.14 0.56 6.82
CA THR A 22 -11.56 0.89 6.63
C THR A 22 -12.10 1.83 7.70
N ASP A 23 -11.56 1.74 8.91
CA ASP A 23 -12.06 2.46 10.09
C ASP A 23 -11.68 3.94 10.12
N PHE A 24 -10.43 4.28 9.77
CA PHE A 24 -9.91 5.63 9.99
C PHE A 24 -9.00 6.16 8.88
N LEU A 25 -8.71 5.43 7.80
CA LEU A 25 -7.87 5.96 6.71
C LEU A 25 -8.44 7.25 6.11
N HIS A 26 -9.76 7.35 6.00
CA HIS A 26 -10.46 8.53 5.49
C HIS A 26 -10.21 9.79 6.32
N LEU A 27 -9.83 9.66 7.60
CA LEU A 27 -9.43 10.80 8.45
C LEU A 27 -8.08 11.38 8.04
N PHE A 28 -7.23 10.60 7.37
CA PHE A 28 -5.92 11.04 6.88
C PHE A 28 -6.03 11.61 5.47
N VAL A 29 -6.63 10.83 4.56
CA VAL A 29 -6.54 11.09 3.12
C VAL A 29 -7.85 11.62 2.49
N GLY A 30 -8.93 11.72 3.26
CA GLY A 30 -10.28 12.00 2.77
C GLY A 30 -11.01 10.74 2.30
N ILE A 31 -12.35 10.80 2.25
CA ILE A 31 -13.21 9.63 1.99
C ILE A 31 -12.99 9.02 0.59
N GLU A 32 -12.87 9.85 -0.44
CA GLU A 32 -12.70 9.38 -1.83
C GLU A 32 -11.37 8.65 -2.02
N LYS A 33 -10.28 9.19 -1.46
CA LYS A 33 -8.96 8.55 -1.53
C LYS A 33 -8.87 7.30 -0.67
N ALA A 34 -9.58 7.25 0.45
CA ALA A 34 -9.70 6.03 1.24
C ALA A 34 -10.48 4.96 0.47
N MET A 35 -11.60 5.31 -0.18
CA MET A 35 -12.37 4.38 -1.00
C MET A 35 -11.54 3.84 -2.16
N GLU A 36 -10.85 4.71 -2.90
CA GLU A 36 -9.92 4.32 -3.97
C GLU A 36 -8.86 3.34 -3.43
N SER A 37 -8.10 3.73 -2.40
CA SER A 37 -7.02 2.90 -1.86
C SER A 37 -7.51 1.53 -1.37
N CYS A 38 -8.60 1.53 -0.59
CA CYS A 38 -9.14 0.33 0.04
C CYS A 38 -9.81 -0.64 -0.94
N THR A 39 -10.21 -0.19 -2.13
CA THR A 39 -10.94 -1.03 -3.10
C THR A 39 -10.07 -1.46 -4.28
N VAL A 40 -9.38 -0.51 -4.93
CA VAL A 40 -8.59 -0.81 -6.15
C VAL A 40 -7.15 -1.23 -5.84
N CYS A 41 -6.67 -1.01 -4.61
CA CYS A 41 -5.36 -1.47 -4.14
C CYS A 41 -4.17 -0.87 -4.92
N ASP A 42 -4.36 0.26 -5.62
CA ASP A 42 -3.28 0.93 -6.34
C ASP A 42 -2.33 1.62 -5.35
N PRO A 43 -1.00 1.44 -5.50
CA PRO A 43 -0.05 2.02 -4.56
C PRO A 43 0.24 3.49 -4.87
N TRP A 44 0.28 4.30 -3.82
CA TRP A 44 0.84 5.65 -3.82
C TRP A 44 2.36 5.60 -3.66
N SER A 45 3.05 6.56 -4.26
CA SER A 45 4.45 6.82 -3.92
C SER A 45 4.55 7.45 -2.52
N ALA A 46 5.73 7.41 -1.90
CA ALA A 46 5.98 8.13 -0.66
C ALA A 46 5.64 9.63 -0.75
N HIS A 47 5.94 10.29 -1.88
CA HIS A 47 5.63 11.71 -2.08
C HIS A 47 4.14 11.98 -2.19
N GLU A 48 3.39 11.09 -2.83
CA GLU A 48 1.93 11.18 -2.87
C GLU A 48 1.31 10.91 -1.50
N ALA A 49 1.76 9.87 -0.80
CA ALA A 49 1.33 9.55 0.56
C ALA A 49 1.60 10.70 1.54
N LEU A 50 2.75 11.38 1.42
CA LEU A 50 3.05 12.59 2.18
C LEU A 50 2.05 13.72 1.90
N ARG A 51 1.77 13.98 0.62
CA ARG A 51 0.78 15.01 0.21
C ARG A 51 -0.63 14.70 0.71
N LEU A 52 -0.99 13.41 0.75
CA LEU A 52 -2.28 12.95 1.26
C LEU A 52 -2.35 12.92 2.81
N GLY A 53 -1.28 13.25 3.53
CA GLY A 53 -1.28 13.30 4.99
C GLY A 53 -1.02 11.95 5.68
N LEU A 54 -0.63 10.91 4.94
CA LEU A 54 -0.31 9.60 5.51
C LEU A 54 1.09 9.55 6.14
N LEU A 55 2.01 10.41 5.68
CA LEU A 55 3.40 10.49 6.16
C LEU A 55 3.70 11.85 6.77
N THR A 56 4.64 11.88 7.70
CA THR A 56 5.13 13.13 8.32
C THR A 56 6.36 13.70 7.61
N GLU A 57 7.23 12.84 7.08
CA GLU A 57 8.47 13.24 6.42
C GLU A 57 8.88 12.20 5.36
N VAL A 58 9.51 12.66 4.28
CA VAL A 58 10.07 11.82 3.22
C VAL A 58 11.49 12.29 2.92
N VAL A 59 12.42 11.33 2.84
CA VAL A 59 13.83 11.58 2.53
C VAL A 59 14.29 10.69 1.37
N PRO A 60 15.19 11.18 0.50
CA PRO A 60 15.72 10.40 -0.61
C PRO A 60 16.56 9.22 -0.10
N ALA A 61 16.42 8.07 -0.76
CA ALA A 61 17.26 6.90 -0.50
C ALA A 61 18.08 6.43 -1.70
N LEU A 62 17.94 7.04 -2.87
CA LEU A 62 18.76 6.68 -4.03
C LEU A 62 20.02 7.56 -4.08
N LYS A 63 21.19 6.94 -4.06
CA LYS A 63 22.47 7.59 -4.31
C LYS A 63 22.96 7.33 -5.73
N ILE A 64 23.41 8.38 -6.40
CA ILE A 64 24.07 8.31 -7.70
C ILE A 64 25.32 9.19 -7.63
N LYS A 65 26.49 8.62 -7.92
CA LYS A 65 27.79 9.33 -7.86
C LYS A 65 28.03 10.04 -6.52
N GLY A 66 27.61 9.40 -5.41
CA GLY A 66 27.77 9.94 -4.06
C GLY A 66 26.68 10.93 -3.62
N GLU A 67 25.81 11.38 -4.52
CA GLU A 67 24.74 12.32 -4.22
C GLU A 67 23.39 11.64 -4.07
N TYR A 68 22.62 12.05 -3.06
CA TYR A 68 21.24 11.62 -2.90
C TYR A 68 20.33 12.34 -3.88
N ILE A 69 19.55 11.59 -4.63
CA ILE A 69 18.52 12.13 -5.52
C ILE A 69 17.14 11.62 -5.10
N ASN A 70 16.12 12.42 -5.39
CA ASN A 70 14.73 11.99 -5.21
C ASN A 70 14.39 10.84 -6.18
N ASN A 71 13.37 10.07 -5.84
CA ASN A 71 12.86 8.95 -6.59
C ASN A 71 12.67 9.30 -8.08
N PRO A 72 13.51 8.79 -8.98
CA PRO A 72 13.54 9.23 -10.36
C PRO A 72 12.33 8.74 -11.17
N MET A 73 11.52 7.83 -10.61
CA MET A 73 10.29 7.32 -11.23
C MET A 73 9.06 8.17 -10.91
N VAL A 74 9.17 9.15 -10.01
CA VAL A 74 8.05 9.96 -9.50
C VAL A 74 8.28 11.44 -9.83
N ARG A 75 7.19 12.20 -10.03
CA ARG A 75 7.29 13.66 -10.23
C ARG A 75 7.52 14.35 -8.90
N THR A 76 8.69 14.95 -8.72
CA THR A 76 9.06 15.71 -7.51
C THR A 76 9.46 17.15 -7.81
N ASP A 77 9.33 17.58 -9.07
CA ASP A 77 9.75 18.88 -9.61
C ASP A 77 8.55 19.72 -10.09
N THR A 78 7.37 19.11 -10.26
CA THR A 78 6.19 19.77 -10.81
C THR A 78 4.96 19.48 -9.95
N TRP A 79 4.28 20.53 -9.49
CA TRP A 79 3.07 20.38 -8.68
C TRP A 79 1.80 20.18 -9.50
N ILE A 80 1.56 21.07 -10.46
CA ILE A 80 0.32 21.12 -11.23
C ILE A 80 0.61 20.81 -12.70
N SER A 81 -0.23 19.96 -13.29
CA SER A 81 -0.23 19.72 -14.73
C SER A 81 -0.64 20.98 -15.47
N LYS A 82 0.26 21.53 -16.30
CA LYS A 82 -0.06 22.68 -17.15
C LYS A 82 -1.17 22.40 -18.18
N LYS A 83 -1.43 21.12 -18.49
CA LYS A 83 -2.45 20.71 -19.47
C LYS A 83 -3.83 20.50 -18.84
N THR A 84 -3.88 19.91 -17.65
CA THR A 84 -5.14 19.45 -17.03
C THR A 84 -5.52 20.22 -15.77
N GLY A 85 -4.60 21.00 -15.20
CA GLY A 85 -4.81 21.70 -13.92
C GLY A 85 -4.76 20.77 -12.68
N GLU A 86 -4.57 19.47 -12.88
CA GLU A 86 -4.53 18.49 -11.79
C GLU A 86 -3.22 18.54 -11.02
N ILE A 87 -3.27 18.18 -9.73
CA ILE A 87 -2.07 17.99 -8.91
C ILE A 87 -1.39 16.67 -9.34
N ILE A 88 -0.14 16.77 -9.79
CA ILE A 88 0.66 15.64 -10.30
C ILE A 88 1.94 15.36 -9.51
N TYR A 89 2.26 16.18 -8.50
CA TYR A 89 3.37 15.90 -7.58
C TYR A 89 3.13 14.58 -6.84
N GLY A 90 4.16 13.74 -6.79
CA GLY A 90 4.08 12.42 -6.21
C GLY A 90 3.50 11.35 -7.13
N LEU A 91 2.90 11.71 -8.28
CA LEU A 91 2.40 10.72 -9.22
C LEU A 91 3.55 10.06 -10.02
N PRO A 92 3.47 8.76 -10.34
CA PRO A 92 4.44 8.08 -11.19
C PRO A 92 4.58 8.76 -12.55
N LYS A 93 5.81 8.95 -13.01
CA LYS A 93 6.10 9.35 -14.40
C LYS A 93 5.49 8.31 -15.35
N LYS A 94 5.19 8.72 -16.59
CA LYS A 94 4.60 7.86 -17.63
C LYS A 94 5.50 7.85 -18.89
N GLY A 95 5.38 6.81 -19.71
CA GLY A 95 6.09 6.69 -20.99
C GLY A 95 7.61 6.72 -20.85
N GLU A 96 8.28 7.42 -21.78
CA GLU A 96 9.75 7.52 -21.85
C GLU A 96 10.37 8.07 -20.56
N ARG A 97 9.71 9.03 -19.89
CA ARG A 97 10.18 9.58 -18.62
C ARG A 97 10.23 8.54 -17.50
N LEU A 98 9.33 7.57 -17.51
CA LEU A 98 9.35 6.45 -16.57
C LEU A 98 10.47 5.46 -16.92
N ALA A 99 10.68 5.18 -18.21
CA ALA A 99 11.76 4.29 -18.67
C ALA A 99 13.13 4.84 -18.24
N LYS A 100 13.41 6.13 -18.53
CA LYS A 100 14.60 6.84 -18.08
C LYS A 100 14.74 6.85 -16.56
N GLY A 101 13.62 7.03 -15.83
CA GLY A 101 13.62 6.94 -14.37
C GLY A 101 14.01 5.56 -13.84
N LYS A 102 13.57 4.48 -14.50
CA LYS A 102 13.97 3.10 -14.16
C LYS A 102 15.42 2.82 -14.47
N GLU A 103 15.95 3.32 -15.60
CA GLU A 103 17.37 3.22 -15.93
C GLU A 103 18.24 3.94 -14.90
N LEU A 104 17.86 5.17 -14.55
CA LEU A 104 18.57 5.95 -13.54
C LEU A 104 18.52 5.26 -12.17
N PHE A 105 17.37 4.70 -11.78
CA PHE A 105 17.23 3.90 -10.57
C PHE A 105 18.20 2.71 -10.54
N LYS A 106 18.32 1.97 -11.65
CA LYS A 106 19.25 0.83 -11.77
C LYS A 106 20.72 1.22 -11.69
N SER A 107 21.06 2.47 -12.04
CA SER A 107 22.44 2.98 -12.01
C SER A 107 22.91 3.43 -10.62
N GLY A 108 21.98 3.55 -9.66
CA GLY A 108 22.26 4.01 -8.31
C GLY A 108 22.27 2.90 -7.27
N GLU A 109 22.61 3.28 -6.06
CA GLU A 109 22.58 2.44 -4.87
C GLU A 109 21.51 2.94 -3.90
N VAL A 110 20.81 2.02 -3.22
CA VAL A 110 19.88 2.37 -2.16
C VAL A 110 20.64 2.53 -0.85
N ASP A 111 20.69 3.75 -0.32
CA ASP A 111 21.29 4.09 0.97
C ASP A 111 20.21 4.67 1.91
N LEU A 112 20.02 4.01 3.05
CA LEU A 112 19.02 4.37 4.06
C LEU A 112 19.56 5.28 5.16
N THR A 113 20.83 5.72 5.10
CA THR A 113 21.43 6.57 6.14
C THR A 113 20.60 7.83 6.41
N ARG A 114 20.01 8.45 5.38
CA ARG A 114 19.11 9.61 5.56
C ARG A 114 17.80 9.25 6.27
N LEU A 115 17.29 8.04 6.07
CA LEU A 115 16.12 7.55 6.80
C LEU A 115 16.47 7.38 8.28
N ASP A 116 17.60 6.76 8.60
CA ASP A 116 18.05 6.58 9.98
C ASP A 116 18.24 7.93 10.68
N GLN A 117 18.87 8.89 10.00
CA GLN A 117 19.01 10.26 10.51
C GLN A 117 17.66 10.95 10.76
N ALA A 118 16.68 10.77 9.87
CA ALA A 118 15.35 11.36 10.03
C ALA A 118 14.59 10.73 11.22
N VAL A 119 14.71 9.41 11.39
CA VAL A 119 14.16 8.68 12.54
C VAL A 119 14.82 9.16 13.84
N GLU A 120 16.15 9.20 13.87
CA GLU A 120 16.91 9.65 15.05
C GLU A 120 16.54 11.09 15.44
N LYS A 121 16.40 11.98 14.46
CA LYS A 121 15.93 13.34 14.68
C LYS A 121 14.54 13.38 15.29
N MET A 122 13.61 12.54 14.84
CA MET A 122 12.26 12.47 15.42
C MET A 122 12.30 11.91 16.85
N CYS A 123 13.03 10.82 17.07
CA CYS A 123 13.23 10.23 18.40
C CYS A 123 13.84 11.23 19.37
N THR A 124 14.86 11.97 18.94
CA THR A 124 15.49 13.04 19.73
C THR A 124 14.49 14.12 20.11
N LYS A 125 13.65 14.57 19.17
CA LYS A 125 12.59 15.57 19.47
C LYS A 125 11.63 15.05 20.55
N LEU A 126 11.22 13.79 20.48
CA LEU A 126 10.35 13.18 21.49
C LEU A 126 11.05 13.05 22.84
N MET A 127 12.32 12.62 22.84
CA MET A 127 13.16 12.49 24.04
C MET A 127 13.32 13.81 24.80
N MET A 128 13.36 14.94 24.08
CA MET A 128 13.48 16.28 24.66
C MET A 128 12.14 16.86 25.16
N THR A 129 11.13 16.03 25.41
CA THR A 129 9.83 16.43 26.01
C THR A 129 9.62 15.78 27.38
N PHE A 130 8.71 16.33 28.20
CA PHE A 130 8.36 15.72 29.49
C PHE A 130 7.73 14.33 29.30
N PRO A 131 8.32 13.24 29.85
CA PRO A 131 7.96 11.87 29.47
C PRO A 131 6.50 11.51 29.81
N ASN A 132 6.01 11.94 30.97
CA ASN A 132 4.62 11.69 31.38
C ASN A 132 3.61 12.47 30.52
N CYS A 133 3.93 13.71 30.16
CA CYS A 133 3.09 14.53 29.28
C CYS A 133 3.08 13.95 27.86
N LEU A 134 4.23 13.49 27.36
CA LEU A 134 4.35 12.82 26.07
C LEU A 134 3.50 11.55 26.04
N SER A 135 3.65 10.67 27.02
CA SER A 135 2.87 9.43 27.13
C SER A 135 1.36 9.73 27.19
N LYS A 136 0.94 10.68 28.04
CA LYS A 136 -0.46 11.10 28.10
C LYS A 136 -0.96 11.63 26.76
N THR A 137 -0.16 12.43 26.06
CA THR A 137 -0.52 13.02 24.76
C THR A 137 -0.69 11.93 23.70
N ILE A 138 0.29 11.04 23.54
CA ILE A 138 0.23 9.92 22.60
C ILE A 138 -1.00 9.05 22.88
N ASN A 139 -1.20 8.67 24.14
CA ASN A 139 -2.33 7.84 24.53
C ASN A 139 -3.68 8.54 24.30
N SER A 140 -3.73 9.87 24.43
CA SER A 140 -4.96 10.63 24.17
C SER A 140 -5.29 10.70 22.68
N ILE A 141 -4.30 10.92 21.81
CA ILE A 141 -4.48 10.90 20.36
C ILE A 141 -4.88 9.50 19.88
N ARG A 142 -4.28 8.45 20.43
CA ARG A 142 -4.58 7.05 20.06
C ARG A 142 -6.00 6.60 20.42
N LYS A 143 -6.71 7.29 21.32
CA LYS A 143 -8.09 6.94 21.69
C LYS A 143 -9.00 6.83 20.46
N LYS A 144 -8.82 7.68 19.45
CA LYS A 144 -9.64 7.65 18.23
C LYS A 144 -9.47 6.37 17.43
N LYS A 145 -8.25 5.87 17.34
CA LYS A 145 -7.99 4.55 16.76
C LYS A 145 -8.60 3.42 17.61
N LEU A 146 -8.49 3.51 18.94
CA LEU A 146 -9.02 2.50 19.85
C LEU A 146 -10.56 2.45 19.83
N GLU A 147 -11.23 3.60 19.72
CA GLU A 147 -12.70 3.70 19.58
C GLU A 147 -13.19 2.80 18.44
N HIS A 148 -12.57 2.88 17.25
CA HIS A 148 -12.91 2.01 16.13
C HIS A 148 -12.47 0.57 16.33
N TRP A 149 -11.24 0.36 16.81
CA TRP A 149 -10.71 -1.00 17.03
C TRP A 149 -11.59 -1.79 17.99
N ASP A 150 -11.96 -1.23 19.14
CA ASP A 150 -12.76 -1.92 20.14
C ASP A 150 -14.19 -2.17 19.65
N ALA A 151 -14.74 -1.31 18.80
CA ALA A 151 -16.04 -1.52 18.17
C ALA A 151 -16.02 -2.65 17.13
N ASN A 152 -14.92 -2.81 16.37
CA ASN A 152 -14.91 -3.60 15.14
C ASN A 152 -14.04 -4.87 15.20
N LYS A 153 -13.16 -5.03 16.19
CA LYS A 153 -12.19 -6.15 16.25
C LYS A 153 -12.84 -7.53 16.25
N GLU A 154 -13.99 -7.68 16.90
CA GLU A 154 -14.67 -8.99 17.02
C GLU A 154 -15.24 -9.42 15.67
N SER A 155 -15.94 -8.54 14.95
CA SER A 155 -16.46 -8.83 13.61
C SER A 155 -15.34 -9.06 12.59
N ASN A 156 -14.27 -8.27 12.67
CA ASN A 156 -13.11 -8.45 11.80
C ASN A 156 -12.42 -9.80 12.05
N ARG A 157 -12.24 -10.19 13.33
CA ARG A 157 -11.68 -11.50 13.67
C ARG A 157 -12.51 -12.63 13.07
N ASP A 158 -13.83 -12.59 13.28
CA ASP A 158 -14.71 -13.67 12.87
C ASP A 158 -14.80 -13.76 11.33
N TRP A 159 -14.90 -12.61 10.65
CA TRP A 159 -14.85 -12.57 9.18
C TRP A 159 -13.52 -13.06 8.63
N LEU A 160 -12.38 -12.63 9.18
CA LEU A 160 -11.06 -13.08 8.76
C LEU A 160 -10.94 -14.60 8.90
N ALA A 161 -11.40 -15.17 10.02
CA ALA A 161 -11.39 -16.62 10.23
C ALA A 161 -12.22 -17.38 9.19
N LEU A 162 -13.42 -16.88 8.85
CA LEU A 162 -14.27 -17.49 7.83
C LEU A 162 -13.67 -17.37 6.43
N ASN A 163 -13.11 -16.19 6.11
CA ASN A 163 -12.55 -15.89 4.80
C ASN A 163 -11.31 -16.75 4.47
N MET A 164 -10.61 -17.28 5.49
CA MET A 164 -9.51 -18.25 5.31
C MET A 164 -9.93 -19.53 4.58
N MET A 165 -11.23 -19.82 4.48
CA MET A 165 -11.74 -20.97 3.74
C MET A 165 -12.26 -20.63 2.34
N THR A 166 -12.30 -19.35 1.96
CA THR A 166 -12.89 -18.87 0.70
C THR A 166 -11.91 -18.00 -0.09
N GLU A 167 -12.15 -16.69 -0.20
CA GLU A 167 -11.39 -15.78 -1.05
C GLU A 167 -9.93 -15.68 -0.59
N ALA A 168 -9.65 -15.64 0.71
CA ALA A 168 -8.27 -15.58 1.20
C ALA A 168 -7.48 -16.83 0.83
N LYS A 169 -8.09 -18.02 0.92
CA LYS A 169 -7.44 -19.27 0.50
C LYS A 169 -7.06 -19.22 -0.98
N ALA A 170 -7.96 -18.74 -1.83
CA ALA A 170 -7.72 -18.63 -3.26
C ALA A 170 -6.67 -17.56 -3.60
N GLY A 171 -6.85 -16.36 -3.07
CA GLY A 171 -6.01 -15.20 -3.34
C GLY A 171 -4.60 -15.35 -2.78
N PHE A 172 -4.44 -15.85 -1.55
CA PHE A 172 -3.11 -16.03 -0.95
C PHE A 172 -2.31 -17.13 -1.65
N LYS A 173 -2.95 -18.23 -2.03
CA LYS A 173 -2.29 -19.28 -2.83
C LYS A 173 -1.88 -18.76 -4.20
N ALA A 174 -2.77 -18.08 -4.92
CA ALA A 174 -2.43 -17.45 -6.20
C ALA A 174 -1.27 -16.45 -6.07
N PHE A 175 -1.25 -15.65 -4.99
CA PHE A 175 -0.19 -14.68 -4.74
C PHE A 175 1.16 -15.35 -4.46
N ASN A 176 1.16 -16.42 -3.65
CA ASN A 176 2.36 -17.13 -3.25
C ASN A 176 2.90 -18.02 -4.36
N ASP A 177 2.06 -18.89 -4.90
CA ASP A 177 2.41 -20.00 -5.80
C ASP A 177 2.30 -19.62 -7.28
N GLY A 178 1.63 -18.51 -7.60
CA GLY A 178 1.46 -18.04 -8.97
C GLY A 178 2.79 -17.65 -9.64
N PRO A 179 2.91 -17.85 -10.96
CA PRO A 179 4.13 -17.55 -11.70
C PRO A 179 4.48 -16.06 -11.67
N LYS A 180 5.75 -15.74 -11.94
CA LYS A 180 6.21 -14.35 -11.96
C LYS A 180 5.46 -13.56 -13.04
N GLY A 181 4.79 -12.49 -12.62
CA GLY A 181 3.97 -11.66 -13.51
C GLY A 181 2.49 -12.04 -13.54
N ASN A 182 2.10 -13.17 -12.93
CA ASN A 182 0.70 -13.56 -12.79
C ASN A 182 0.46 -14.21 -11.40
N LYS A 183 0.09 -13.37 -10.44
CA LYS A 183 -0.06 -13.69 -9.01
C LYS A 183 -1.46 -13.38 -8.47
N GLU A 184 -2.44 -13.36 -9.37
CA GLU A 184 -3.82 -12.98 -9.11
C GLU A 184 -4.72 -14.08 -9.66
N VAL A 185 -5.86 -14.33 -8.99
CA VAL A 185 -6.87 -15.24 -9.51
C VAL A 185 -7.55 -14.62 -10.73
N ASP A 186 -8.17 -15.46 -11.56
CA ASP A 186 -9.11 -14.98 -12.58
C ASP A 186 -10.39 -14.47 -11.91
N PHE A 187 -10.43 -13.15 -11.65
CA PHE A 187 -11.54 -12.49 -10.99
C PHE A 187 -12.87 -12.62 -11.75
N VAL A 188 -12.82 -12.65 -13.09
CA VAL A 188 -14.02 -12.74 -13.93
C VAL A 188 -14.60 -14.14 -13.81
N LYS A 189 -13.77 -15.16 -14.00
CA LYS A 189 -14.18 -16.56 -13.88
C LYS A 189 -14.67 -16.90 -12.48
N MET A 190 -13.97 -16.42 -11.44
CA MET A 190 -14.40 -16.57 -10.05
C MET A 190 -15.83 -16.03 -9.84
N ARG A 191 -16.12 -14.81 -10.31
CA ARG A 191 -17.45 -14.20 -10.21
C ARG A 191 -18.51 -14.97 -11.00
N GLN A 192 -18.18 -15.46 -12.19
CA GLN A 192 -19.08 -16.29 -12.99
C GLN A 192 -19.43 -17.62 -12.31
N MET A 193 -18.45 -18.28 -11.69
CA MET A 193 -18.65 -19.53 -10.94
C MET A 193 -19.51 -19.30 -9.70
N LEU A 194 -19.24 -18.24 -8.94
CA LEU A 194 -20.07 -17.86 -7.78
C LEU A 194 -21.50 -17.52 -8.18
N ALA A 195 -21.71 -16.83 -9.30
CA ALA A 195 -23.05 -16.51 -9.82
C ALA A 195 -23.85 -17.77 -10.22
N GLN A 196 -23.17 -18.88 -10.53
CA GLN A 196 -23.78 -20.18 -10.80
C GLN A 196 -24.05 -20.99 -9.52
N GLY A 197 -23.69 -20.46 -8.35
CA GLY A 197 -23.85 -21.14 -7.06
C GLY A 197 -22.79 -22.21 -6.79
N LEU A 198 -21.65 -22.18 -7.50
CA LEU A 198 -20.56 -23.12 -7.24
C LEU A 198 -19.85 -22.79 -5.91
N GLU A 199 -19.50 -23.84 -5.17
CA GLU A 199 -18.88 -23.76 -3.85
C GLU A 199 -17.37 -23.53 -3.93
N TRP A 200 -16.79 -23.01 -2.84
CA TRP A 200 -15.35 -22.87 -2.66
C TRP A 200 -14.67 -24.22 -2.40
N ASN A 201 -14.49 -25.01 -3.47
CA ASN A 201 -13.83 -26.32 -3.44
C ASN A 201 -12.53 -26.32 -4.28
N GLU A 202 -11.83 -27.47 -4.30
CA GLU A 202 -10.56 -27.59 -5.03
C GLU A 202 -10.72 -27.43 -6.54
N GLU A 203 -11.87 -27.78 -7.12
CA GLU A 203 -12.16 -27.55 -8.54
C GLU A 203 -12.25 -26.06 -8.85
N MET A 204 -12.98 -25.29 -8.03
CA MET A 204 -13.04 -23.84 -8.14
C MET A 204 -11.65 -23.21 -8.01
N HIS A 205 -10.87 -23.60 -6.99
CA HIS A 205 -9.50 -23.09 -6.81
C HIS A 205 -8.61 -23.36 -8.01
N ARG A 206 -8.64 -24.57 -8.58
CA ARG A 206 -7.87 -24.92 -9.77
C ARG A 206 -8.33 -24.13 -11.00
N ALA A 207 -9.64 -23.92 -11.11
CA ALA A 207 -10.22 -23.22 -12.25
C ALA A 207 -9.81 -21.73 -12.30
N ILE A 208 -9.61 -21.08 -11.15
CA ILE A 208 -9.33 -19.64 -11.07
C ILE A 208 -7.86 -19.30 -10.79
N SER A 209 -7.08 -20.22 -10.19
CA SER A 209 -5.71 -19.92 -9.79
C SER A 209 -4.74 -20.05 -10.97
N PRO A 210 -3.83 -19.06 -11.17
CA PRO A 210 -2.90 -19.04 -12.28
C PRO A 210 -1.88 -20.19 -12.23
N GLN A 211 -1.62 -20.78 -11.06
CA GLN A 211 -0.67 -21.89 -10.91
C GLN A 211 -1.13 -23.18 -11.60
N TYR A 212 -2.42 -23.32 -11.90
CA TYR A 212 -3.00 -24.50 -12.55
C TYR A 212 -3.45 -24.24 -13.98
N GLN A 213 -3.43 -22.97 -14.41
CA GLN A 213 -3.67 -22.62 -15.79
C GLN A 213 -2.31 -22.78 -16.50
N ASN A 214 -2.19 -23.76 -17.39
CA ASN A 214 -0.99 -24.01 -18.18
C ASN A 214 -0.52 -22.70 -18.81
N THR A 215 0.47 -22.08 -18.19
CA THR A 215 1.24 -21.00 -18.78
C THR A 215 2.41 -21.71 -19.43
N GLU A 216 2.26 -22.02 -20.70
CA GLU A 216 3.43 -22.25 -21.56
C GLU A 216 4.37 -21.05 -21.33
N VAL A 217 5.60 -21.40 -20.93
CA VAL A 217 6.70 -20.47 -20.65
C VAL A 217 7.19 -19.84 -21.95
#